data_AF-A0A841V6T2-F1
#
_entry.id   AF-A0A841V6T2-F1
#
_cell.length_a   1.000
_cell.length_b   1.000
_cell.length_c   1.000
_cell.angle_alpha   90.00
_cell.angle_beta   90.00
_cell.angle_gamma   90.00
#
_symmetry.space_group_name_H-M   'P 1'
#
loop_
_entity.id
_entity.type
_entity.pdbx_description
1 polymer ?
#
loop_
_entity_poly.entity_id
_entity_poly.type
_entity_poly.pdbx_seq_one_letter_code
_entity_poly.pdbx_strand_id
1 'polypeptide(L)'
;MMTVVEIKFESWQLSDEQFFQLCQDNRDLRLERSAKGDLIIMPPTGGETGNSNAGITAQLWLWNNLHKLGVVFDSSTGFKLPN
;
A
#
# COMPACT_ATOMS: atom_id res chain seq x y z
N MET A 1 -14.40 -12.96 8.26
CA MET A 1 -14.25 -12.02 7.13
C MET A 1 -13.22 -11.01 7.56
N MET A 2 -12.12 -10.84 6.81
CA MET A 2 -11.16 -9.77 7.09
C MET A 2 -11.70 -8.50 6.41
N THR A 3 -11.95 -7.45 7.19
CA THR A 3 -12.66 -6.25 6.73
C THR A 3 -11.68 -5.08 6.67
N VAL A 4 -11.78 -4.27 5.63
CA VAL A 4 -11.09 -2.97 5.56
C VAL A 4 -11.70 -2.04 6.61
N VAL A 5 -10.85 -1.41 7.42
CA VAL A 5 -11.30 -0.41 8.39
C VAL A 5 -10.90 0.97 7.86
N GLU A 6 -11.86 1.87 7.81
CA GLU A 6 -11.62 3.26 7.41
C GLU A 6 -11.91 4.19 8.59
N ILE A 7 -10.95 5.06 8.91
CA ILE A 7 -11.08 6.09 9.93
C ILE A 7 -11.24 7.43 9.22
N LYS A 8 -12.34 8.12 9.51
CA LYS A 8 -12.70 9.39 8.88
C LYS A 8 -12.05 10.58 9.57
N PHE A 9 -11.47 11.47 8.77
CA PHE A 9 -10.76 12.67 9.18
C PHE A 9 -11.54 13.92 8.73
N GLU A 10 -12.79 14.05 9.18
CA GLU A 10 -13.69 15.11 8.68
C GLU A 10 -13.33 16.51 9.18
N SER A 11 -12.72 16.63 10.36
CA SER A 11 -12.46 17.93 11.03
C SER A 11 -10.98 18.32 11.08
N TRP A 12 -10.06 17.43 10.72
CA TRP A 12 -8.62 17.64 10.73
C TRP A 12 -7.95 16.63 9.80
N GLN A 13 -6.68 16.82 9.48
CA GLN A 13 -5.93 15.95 8.55
C GLN A 13 -4.54 15.67 9.09
N LEU A 14 -3.99 14.50 8.76
CA LEU A 14 -2.58 14.19 9.02
C LEU A 14 -1.71 14.87 7.97
N SER A 15 -0.64 15.54 8.42
CA SER A 15 0.43 15.92 7.50
C SER A 15 1.10 14.68 6.90
N ASP A 16 1.85 14.86 5.81
CA ASP A 16 2.59 13.76 5.19
C ASP A 16 3.62 13.16 6.13
N GLU A 17 4.29 13.98 6.93
CA GLU A 17 5.28 13.55 7.93
C GLU A 17 4.60 12.79 9.06
N GLN A 18 3.43 13.24 9.52
CA GLN A 18 2.66 12.55 10.55
C GLN A 18 2.15 11.19 10.07
N PHE A 19 1.62 11.13 8.85
CA PHE A 19 1.19 9.87 8.24
C PHE A 19 2.38 8.92 8.02
N PHE A 20 3.52 9.44 7.53
CA PHE A 20 4.73 8.64 7.35
C PHE A 20 5.23 8.07 8.68
N GLN A 21 5.30 8.88 9.74
CA GLN A 21 5.71 8.39 11.06
C GLN A 21 4.74 7.35 11.62
N LEU A 22 3.43 7.54 11.42
CA LEU A 22 2.43 6.55 11.80
C LEU A 22 2.69 5.19 11.14
N CYS A 23 3.02 5.17 9.84
CA CYS A 23 3.41 3.94 9.14
C CYS A 23 4.70 3.33 9.71
N GLN A 24 5.69 4.16 10.05
CA GLN A 24 6.97 3.70 10.59
C GLN A 24 6.85 3.10 11.99
N ASP A 25 5.92 3.60 12.80
CA ASP A 25 5.64 3.12 14.16
C ASP A 25 4.77 1.86 14.15
N ASN A 26 3.95 1.66 13.11
CA ASN A 26 3.01 0.54 12.98
C ASN A 26 3.37 -0.35 11.78
N ARG A 27 4.62 -0.81 11.68
CA ARG A 27 5.14 -1.53 10.50
C ARG A 27 4.43 -2.84 10.17
N ASP A 28 3.76 -3.45 11.15
CA ASP A 28 3.00 -4.67 10.95
C ASP A 28 1.62 -4.41 10.31
N LEU A 29 1.17 -3.15 10.28
CA LEU A 29 -0.06 -2.73 9.64
C LEU A 29 0.18 -2.26 8.22
N ARG A 30 -0.79 -2.55 7.35
CA ARG A 30 -0.86 -1.97 6.00
C ARG A 30 -1.74 -0.73 6.04
N LEU A 31 -1.10 0.42 6.20
CA LEU A 31 -1.77 1.72 6.27
C LEU A 31 -1.73 2.41 4.91
N GLU A 32 -2.90 2.87 4.46
CA GLU A 32 -3.07 3.68 3.26
C GLU A 32 -3.79 4.99 3.63
N ARG A 33 -3.60 6.03 2.82
CA ARG A 33 -4.32 7.30 2.98
C ARG A 33 -5.13 7.57 1.73
N SER A 34 -6.44 7.77 1.90
CA SER A 34 -7.32 8.11 0.79
C SER A 34 -7.04 9.51 0.23
N ALA A 35 -7.60 9.84 -0.93
CA ALA A 35 -7.53 11.18 -1.50
C ALA A 35 -8.25 12.26 -0.65
N LYS A 36 -9.13 11.86 0.27
CA LYS A 36 -9.75 12.77 1.25
C LYS A 36 -8.92 12.93 2.53
N GLY A 37 -7.79 12.21 2.61
CA GLY A 37 -6.94 12.14 3.77
C GLY A 37 -7.42 11.20 4.89
N ASP A 38 -8.53 10.47 4.68
CA ASP A 38 -8.98 9.39 5.57
C ASP A 38 -7.94 8.26 5.64
N LEU A 39 -7.75 7.68 6.83
CA LEU A 39 -6.83 6.56 7.06
C LEU A 39 -7.54 5.23 6.76
N ILE A 40 -6.92 4.40 5.95
CA ILE A 40 -7.39 3.07 5.60
C ILE A 40 -6.43 2.04 6.20
N ILE A 41 -6.98 1.09 6.96
CA ILE A 41 -6.25 -0.05 7.50
C ILE A 41 -6.65 -1.27 6.68
N MET A 42 -5.72 -1.73 5.85
CA MET A 42 -5.92 -2.90 5.01
C MET A 42 -5.70 -4.17 5.84
N PRO A 43 -6.58 -5.18 5.72
CA PRO A 43 -6.35 -6.45 6.37
C PRO A 43 -5.13 -7.16 5.75
N PRO A 44 -4.53 -8.13 6.48
CA PRO A 44 -3.50 -8.98 5.92
C PRO A 44 -3.95 -9.69 4.65
N THR A 45 -3.03 -9.82 3.69
CA THR A 45 -3.28 -10.58 2.46
C THR A 45 -3.39 -12.08 2.78
N GLY A 46 -4.49 -12.71 2.39
CA GLY A 46 -4.66 -14.16 2.50
C GLY A 46 -3.82 -14.95 1.48
N GLY A 47 -3.69 -16.26 1.68
CA GLY A 47 -2.82 -17.12 0.86
C GLY A 47 -3.16 -17.12 -0.63
N GLU A 48 -4.44 -17.19 -1.00
CA GLU A 48 -4.88 -17.15 -2.40
C GLU A 48 -4.48 -15.84 -3.09
N THR A 49 -4.82 -14.71 -2.48
CA THR A 49 -4.45 -13.37 -2.97
C THR A 49 -2.93 -13.21 -3.02
N GLY A 50 -2.21 -13.73 -2.03
CA GLY A 50 -0.75 -13.71 -1.98
C GLY A 50 -0.12 -14.50 -3.13
N ASN A 51 -0.64 -15.69 -3.44
CA ASN A 51 -0.17 -16.51 -4.55
C ASN A 51 -0.43 -15.83 -5.91
N SER A 52 -1.61 -15.22 -6.08
CA SER A 52 -1.91 -14.43 -7.29
C SER A 52 -0.97 -13.23 -7.44
N ASN A 53 -0.75 -12.45 -6.36
CA ASN A 53 0.18 -11.32 -6.39
C ASN A 53 1.60 -11.78 -6.74
N ALA A 54 2.10 -12.86 -6.12
CA ALA A 54 3.42 -13.40 -6.40
C ALA A 54 3.62 -13.75 -7.88
N GLY A 55 2.63 -14.43 -8.49
CA GLY A 55 2.68 -14.77 -9.92
C GLY A 55 2.69 -13.55 -10.85
N ILE A 56 1.91 -12.51 -10.52
CA ILE A 56 1.87 -11.26 -11.30
C ILE A 56 3.20 -10.50 -11.17
N THR A 57 3.67 -10.29 -9.93
CA THR A 57 4.93 -9.58 -9.67
C THR A 57 6.12 -10.29 -10.34
N ALA A 58 6.19 -11.62 -10.30
CA ALA A 58 7.27 -12.37 -10.94
C ALA A 58 7.31 -12.17 -12.46
N GLN A 59 6.14 -12.23 -13.12
CA GLN A 59 6.05 -12.01 -14.57
C GLN A 59 6.46 -10.59 -14.96
N LEU A 60 5.95 -9.59 -14.24
CA LEU A 60 6.26 -8.19 -14.51
C LEU A 60 7.74 -7.87 -14.25
N TRP A 61 8.30 -8.41 -13.15
CA TRP A 61 9.71 -8.27 -12.83
C TRP A 61 10.60 -8.91 -13.90
N LEU A 62 10.27 -10.13 -14.35
CA LEU A 62 11.04 -10.81 -15.39
C LEU A 62 11.04 -10.02 -16.70
N TRP A 63 9.87 -9.56 -17.13
CA TRP A 63 9.73 -8.69 -18.31
C TRP A 63 10.59 -7.44 -18.18
N ASN A 64 10.48 -6.71 -17.06
CA ASN A 64 11.25 -5.49 -16.86
C ASN A 64 12.76 -5.77 -16.74
N ASN A 65 13.16 -6.92 -16.17
CA ASN A 65 14.56 -7.31 -16.08
C ASN A 65 15.18 -7.59 -17.46
N LEU A 66 14.38 -8.05 -18.44
CA LEU A 66 14.83 -8.24 -19.83
C LEU A 66 14.88 -6.92 -20.59
N HIS A 67 13.86 -6.07 -20.44
CA HIS A 67 13.71 -4.85 -21.27
C HIS A 67 14.32 -3.58 -20.67
N LYS A 68 14.61 -3.57 -19.35
CA LYS A 68 15.23 -2.45 -18.63
C LYS A 68 14.48 -1.12 -18.78
N LEU A 69 13.16 -1.16 -18.73
CA LEU A 69 12.30 0.02 -18.97
C LEU A 69 11.89 0.78 -17.70
N GLY A 70 12.19 0.24 -16.51
CA GLY A 70 11.86 0.89 -15.25
C GLY A 70 12.19 0.04 -14.03
N VAL A 71 11.37 0.18 -12.99
CA VAL A 71 11.47 -0.53 -11.71
C VAL A 71 10.11 -1.15 -11.39
N VAL A 72 10.12 -2.33 -10.79
CA VAL A 72 8.91 -3.08 -10.41
C VAL A 72 8.84 -3.15 -8.88
N PHE A 73 7.64 -2.99 -8.36
CA PHE A 73 7.32 -3.01 -6.93
C PHE A 73 6.22 -4.04 -6.67
N ASP A 74 6.13 -4.52 -5.43
CA ASP A 74 5.04 -5.40 -5.01
C ASP A 74 3.83 -4.60 -4.51
N SER A 75 2.75 -5.31 -4.17
CA SER A 75 1.51 -4.71 -3.64
C SER A 75 1.63 -4.03 -2.28
N SER A 76 2.74 -4.18 -1.55
CA SER A 76 2.94 -3.57 -0.23
C SER A 76 3.75 -2.28 -0.27
N THR A 77 4.26 -1.90 -1.44
CA THR A 77 5.02 -0.65 -1.59
C THR A 77 4.07 0.55 -1.53
N GLY A 78 4.32 1.46 -0.58
CA GLY A 78 3.58 2.72 -0.47
C GLY A 78 4.08 3.78 -1.46
N PHE A 79 3.16 4.49 -2.11
CA PHE A 79 3.45 5.63 -2.98
C PHE A 79 2.74 6.89 -2.50
N LYS A 80 3.44 8.02 -2.49
CA LYS A 80 2.83 9.34 -2.33
C LYS A 80 2.47 9.88 -3.71
N LEU A 81 1.18 10.10 -3.93
CA LEU A 81 0.65 10.76 -5.12
C LEU A 81 0.63 12.29 -4.92
N PRO A 82 0.64 13.09 -6.00
CA PRO A 82 0.76 14.56 -5.91
C PRO A 82 -0.50 15.29 -5.44
N ASN A 83 -1.60 14.56 -5.21
CA ASN A 83 -2.92 15.10 -4.91
C ASN A 83 -3.10 15.29 -3.40
#